data_AF-A0A645C2I8-F1
#
_entry.id   AF-A0A645C2I8-F1
#
_cell.length_a   1.000
_cell.length_b   1.000
_cell.length_c   1.000
_cell.angle_alpha   90.00
_cell.angle_beta   90.00
_cell.angle_gamma   90.00
#
_symmetry.space_group_name_H-M   'P 1'
#
loop_
_entity.id
_entity.type
_entity.pdbx_description
1 polymer ?
#
loop_
_entity_poly.entity_id
_entity_poly.type
_entity_poly.pdbx_seq_one_letter_code
_entity_poly.pdbx_strand_id
1 'polypeptide(L)'
;MIQKSAEEYLLDNLSELYNKCLPLYELITSPRYEKNRVIVVTNELYSLAQTAKLYTQLHPELQIKEVSKFFDAFHQFYAELKQVFFNEDSNTALLYSKLTIMKQNFEHLTAIFHSL
;
A
#
# COMPACT_ATOMS: atom_id res chain seq x y z
N MET A 1 -1.82 7.34 28.59
CA MET A 1 -1.67 7.03 27.15
C MET A 1 -0.78 5.81 27.07
N ILE A 2 -1.24 4.74 26.41
CA ILE A 2 -0.35 3.61 26.09
C ILE A 2 0.50 4.09 24.92
N GLN A 3 1.81 4.07 25.09
CA GLN A 3 2.76 4.46 24.05
C GLN A 3 2.85 3.29 23.08
N LYS A 4 2.45 3.48 21.82
CA LYS A 4 2.54 2.43 20.80
C LYS A 4 4.00 2.08 20.53
N SER A 5 4.28 0.82 20.26
CA SER A 5 5.61 0.41 19.78
C SER A 5 5.86 0.94 18.36
N ALA A 6 7.12 0.92 17.94
CA ALA A 6 7.48 1.35 16.59
C ALA A 6 6.85 0.43 15.52
N GLU A 7 6.74 -0.87 15.83
CA GLU A 7 6.08 -1.87 15.01
C GLU A 7 4.58 -1.60 14.89
N GLU A 8 3.89 -1.34 16.00
CA GLU A 8 2.46 -1.02 16.00
C GLU A 8 2.16 0.23 15.18
N TYR A 9 2.99 1.28 15.34
CA TYR A 9 2.85 2.50 14.55
C TYR A 9 3.08 2.23 13.06
N LEU A 10 4.07 1.43 12.69
CA LEU A 10 4.29 1.05 11.30
C LEU A 10 3.10 0.24 10.75
N LEU A 11 2.61 -0.77 11.48
CA LEU A 11 1.47 -1.59 11.04
C LEU A 11 0.22 -0.75 10.79
N ASP A 12 -0.07 0.24 11.63
CA ASP A 12 -1.19 1.15 11.40
C ASP A 12 -1.05 1.92 10.07
N ASN A 13 0.14 2.46 9.80
CA ASN A 13 0.41 3.19 8.56
C ASN A 13 0.32 2.29 7.32
N LEU A 14 0.86 1.07 7.38
CA LEU A 14 0.80 0.12 6.27
C LEU A 14 -0.62 -0.41 6.06
N SER A 15 -1.39 -0.58 7.15
CA SER A 15 -2.82 -0.92 7.11
C SER A 15 -3.62 0.19 6.43
N GLU A 16 -3.42 1.45 6.81
CA GLU A 16 -4.08 2.59 6.17
C GLU A 16 -3.74 2.64 4.67
N LEU A 17 -2.47 2.48 4.32
CA LEU A 17 -2.03 2.45 2.92
C LEU A 17 -2.73 1.34 2.13
N TYR A 18 -2.72 0.11 2.64
CA TYR A 18 -3.40 -1.02 2.00
C TYR A 18 -4.92 -0.80 1.87
N ASN A 19 -5.56 -0.33 2.94
CA ASN A 19 -7.01 -0.09 2.97
C ASN A 19 -7.47 1.02 2.02
N LYS A 20 -6.57 1.93 1.61
CA LYS A 20 -6.85 2.93 0.57
C LYS A 20 -6.62 2.38 -0.85
N CYS A 21 -5.75 1.39 -1.03
CA CYS A 21 -5.52 0.77 -2.35
C CYS A 21 -6.77 0.01 -2.86
N LEU A 22 -7.50 -0.67 -1.97
CA LEU A 22 -8.67 -1.47 -2.36
C LEU A 22 -9.84 -0.61 -2.92
N PRO A 23 -10.32 0.44 -2.25
CA PRO A 23 -11.35 1.32 -2.79
C PRO A 23 -10.90 2.04 -4.07
N LEU A 24 -9.60 2.27 -4.25
CA LEU A 24 -9.09 2.86 -5.49
C LEU A 24 -9.19 1.87 -6.65
N TYR A 25 -8.87 0.60 -6.44
CA TYR A 25 -9.11 -0.46 -7.43
C TYR A 25 -10.60 -0.53 -7.82
N GLU A 26 -11.50 -0.53 -6.83
CA GLU A 26 -12.96 -0.55 -7.08
C GLU A 26 -13.42 0.70 -7.84
N LEU A 27 -12.85 1.86 -7.52
CA LEU A 27 -13.16 3.11 -8.21
C LEU A 27 -12.77 3.04 -9.68
N ILE A 28 -11.54 2.64 -10.02
CA ILE A 28 -11.07 2.67 -11.41
C ILE A 28 -11.68 1.57 -12.29
N THR A 29 -12.20 0.50 -11.66
CA THR A 29 -12.90 -0.60 -12.36
C THR A 29 -14.40 -0.34 -12.52
N SER A 30 -14.92 0.73 -11.91
CA SER A 30 -16.31 1.16 -12.08
C SER A 30 -16.57 1.70 -13.50
N PRO A 31 -17.75 1.43 -14.11
CA PRO A 31 -18.11 1.94 -15.44
C PRO A 31 -18.11 3.47 -15.55
N ARG A 32 -18.28 4.17 -14.41
CA ARG A 32 -18.25 5.63 -14.32
C ARG A 32 -17.57 6.01 -13.02
N TYR A 33 -16.36 6.54 -13.13
CA TYR A 33 -15.61 7.04 -11.98
C TYR A 33 -15.14 8.46 -12.23
N GLU A 34 -14.99 9.23 -11.15
CA GLU A 34 -14.48 10.59 -11.23
C GLU A 34 -12.95 10.57 -11.33
N LYS A 35 -12.42 10.92 -12.50
CA LYS A 35 -10.95 10.93 -12.77
C LYS A 35 -10.18 11.78 -11.75
N ASN A 36 -10.72 12.93 -11.35
CA ASN A 36 -10.08 13.80 -10.35
C ASN A 36 -9.95 13.10 -8.99
N ARG A 37 -10.95 12.32 -8.59
CA ARG A 37 -10.90 11.53 -7.35
C ARG A 37 -9.80 10.47 -7.43
N VAL A 38 -9.65 9.79 -8.56
CA VAL A 38 -8.57 8.81 -8.78
C VAL A 38 -7.20 9.48 -8.67
N ILE A 39 -6.99 10.65 -9.28
CA ILE A 39 -5.73 11.39 -9.20
C ILE A 39 -5.39 11.76 -7.75
N VAL A 40 -6.36 12.33 -7.03
CA VAL A 40 -6.17 12.75 -5.63
C VAL A 40 -5.79 11.55 -4.76
N VAL A 41 -6.55 10.46 -4.83
CA VAL A 41 -6.29 9.26 -4.02
C VAL A 41 -4.96 8.61 -4.42
N THR A 42 -4.59 8.61 -5.70
CA THR A 42 -3.29 8.09 -6.16
C THR A 42 -2.12 8.88 -5.56
N ASN A 43 -2.23 10.22 -5.51
CA ASN A 43 -1.21 11.06 -4.89
C ASN A 43 -1.14 10.87 -3.36
N GLU A 44 -2.29 10.69 -2.72
CA GLU A 44 -2.39 10.39 -1.29
C GLU A 44 -1.68 9.06 -0.96
N LEU A 45 -1.93 8.00 -1.74
CA LEU A 45 -1.24 6.70 -1.58
C LEU A 45 0.28 6.84 -1.67
N TYR A 46 0.78 7.60 -2.65
CA TYR A 46 2.22 7.82 -2.77
C TYR A 46 2.78 8.53 -1.54
N SER A 47 2.07 9.54 -1.04
CA SER A 47 2.48 10.34 0.11
C SER A 47 2.51 9.50 1.40
N LEU A 48 1.49 8.66 1.61
CA LEU A 48 1.43 7.70 2.72
C LEU A 48 2.60 6.69 2.66
N ALA A 49 2.88 6.15 1.47
CA ALA A 49 3.98 5.21 1.29
C ALA A 49 5.35 5.85 1.58
N GLN A 50 5.59 7.08 1.12
CA GLN A 50 6.85 7.78 1.44
C GLN A 50 6.95 8.12 2.92
N THR A 51 5.84 8.46 3.58
CA THR A 51 5.81 8.74 5.02
C THR A 51 6.16 7.49 5.81
N ALA A 52 5.53 6.35 5.51
CA ALA A 52 5.84 5.07 6.15
C ALA A 52 7.29 4.65 5.87
N LYS A 53 7.79 4.83 4.65
CA LYS A 53 9.17 4.52 4.29
C LYS A 53 10.17 5.37 5.07
N LEU A 54 9.94 6.68 5.18
CA LEU A 54 10.77 7.57 5.99
C LEU A 54 10.77 7.14 7.46
N TYR A 55 9.61 6.76 8.00
CA TYR A 55 9.51 6.24 9.36
C TYR A 55 10.43 5.02 9.56
N THR A 56 10.45 4.07 8.61
CA THR A 56 11.36 2.90 8.69
C THR A 56 12.84 3.26 8.56
N GLN A 57 13.18 4.32 7.82
CA GLN A 57 14.56 4.80 7.73
C GLN A 57 15.04 5.41 9.05
N LEU A 58 14.12 6.00 9.82
CA LEU A 58 14.39 6.61 11.12
C LEU A 58 14.42 5.58 12.27
N HIS A 59 13.93 4.36 12.05
CA HIS A 59 13.85 3.27 13.04
C HIS A 59 14.54 2.02 12.49
N PRO A 60 15.87 1.89 12.66
CA PRO A 60 16.67 0.79 12.08
C PRO A 60 16.15 -0.61 12.41
N GLU A 61 15.53 -0.79 13.58
CA GLU A 61 14.88 -2.04 14.02
C GLU A 61 13.76 -2.49 13.08
N LEU A 62 13.13 -1.56 12.35
CA LEU A 62 12.06 -1.84 11.39
C LEU A 62 12.60 -2.17 9.99
N GLN A 63 13.92 -2.07 9.75
CA GLN A 63 14.52 -2.32 8.43
C GLN A 63 14.73 -3.81 8.15
N ILE A 64 13.69 -4.61 8.41
CA ILE A 64 13.67 -6.04 8.13
C ILE A 64 13.21 -6.31 6.69
N LYS A 65 13.53 -7.51 6.19
CA LYS A 65 13.23 -7.94 4.82
C LYS A 65 11.72 -7.86 4.51
N GLU A 66 10.87 -8.15 5.48
CA GLU A 66 9.43 -8.24 5.30
C GLU A 66 8.77 -6.87 5.11
N VAL A 67 9.32 -5.84 5.77
CA VAL A 67 8.94 -4.44 5.50
C VAL A 67 9.29 -4.06 4.06
N SER A 68 10.49 -4.43 3.58
CA SER A 68 10.87 -4.19 2.17
C SER A 68 9.92 -4.90 1.20
N LYS A 69 9.58 -6.16 1.45
CA LYS A 69 8.64 -6.92 0.59
C LYS A 69 7.28 -6.24 0.48
N PHE A 70 6.75 -5.68 1.58
CA PHE A 70 5.50 -4.93 1.54
C PHE A 70 5.62 -3.68 0.66
N PHE A 71 6.69 -2.89 0.82
CA PHE A 71 6.90 -1.71 -0.03
C PHE A 71 7.11 -2.07 -1.51
N ASP A 72 7.81 -3.16 -1.80
CA ASP A 72 7.97 -3.65 -3.18
C ASP A 72 6.64 -4.06 -3.80
N ALA A 73 5.78 -4.74 -3.03
CA ALA A 73 4.43 -5.08 -3.47
C ALA A 73 3.57 -3.82 -3.72
N PHE A 74 3.66 -2.82 -2.83
CA PHE A 74 3.01 -1.52 -3.03
C PHE A 74 3.51 -0.84 -4.31
N HIS A 75 4.83 -0.77 -4.56
CA HIS A 75 5.36 -0.13 -5.76
C HIS A 75 4.90 -0.83 -7.04
N GLN A 76 4.79 -2.16 -7.03
CA GLN A 76 4.24 -2.91 -8.16
C GLN A 76 2.76 -2.59 -8.39
N PHE A 77 1.95 -2.56 -7.32
CA PHE A 77 0.55 -2.13 -7.42
C PHE A 77 0.44 -0.70 -7.94
N TYR A 78 1.22 0.23 -7.39
CA TYR A 78 1.21 1.64 -7.78
C TYR A 78 1.65 1.85 -9.23
N ALA A 79 2.63 1.09 -9.71
CA ALA A 79 3.05 1.11 -11.10
C ALA A 79 1.93 0.63 -12.03
N GLU A 80 1.30 -0.49 -11.69
CA GLU A 80 0.19 -1.06 -12.46
C GLU A 80 -1.04 -0.14 -12.47
N LEU A 81 -1.37 0.46 -11.32
CA LEU A 81 -2.44 1.46 -11.19
C LEU A 81 -2.25 2.61 -12.18
N LYS A 82 -1.00 3.08 -12.33
CA LYS A 82 -0.70 4.13 -13.31
C LYS A 82 -0.88 3.66 -14.74
N GLN A 83 -0.57 2.40 -15.06
CA GLN A 83 -0.83 1.84 -16.39
C GLN A 83 -2.33 1.80 -16.69
N VAL A 84 -3.12 1.24 -15.79
CA VAL A 84 -4.57 1.14 -15.94
C VAL A 84 -5.22 2.51 -16.06
N PHE A 85 -4.82 3.47 -15.21
CA PHE A 85 -5.50 4.76 -15.17
C PHE A 85 -4.98 5.79 -16.19
N PHE A 86 -3.67 5.97 -16.33
CA PHE A 86 -3.10 7.02 -17.19
C PHE A 86 -2.87 6.54 -18.62
N ASN A 87 -2.59 5.25 -18.80
CA ASN A 87 -2.29 4.67 -20.12
C ASN A 87 -3.48 3.85 -20.66
N GLU A 88 -4.63 3.89 -19.98
CA GLU A 88 -5.87 3.21 -20.36
C GLU A 88 -5.68 1.70 -20.59
N ASP A 89 -4.76 1.07 -19.84
CA ASP A 89 -4.57 -0.38 -19.88
C ASP A 89 -5.80 -1.11 -19.31
N SER A 90 -6.34 -2.05 -20.08
CA SER A 90 -7.49 -2.87 -19.69
C SER A 90 -7.17 -4.00 -18.70
N ASN A 91 -5.90 -4.20 -18.33
CA ASN A 91 -5.46 -5.31 -17.48
C ASN A 91 -5.75 -5.12 -15.97
N THR A 92 -7.02 -4.90 -15.64
CA THR A 92 -7.49 -4.76 -14.25
C THR A 92 -7.27 -6.03 -13.42
N ALA A 93 -7.17 -7.20 -14.07
CA ALA A 93 -6.84 -8.46 -13.42
C ALA A 93 -5.41 -8.48 -12.85
N LEU A 94 -4.43 -7.94 -13.58
CA LEU A 94 -3.06 -7.80 -13.08
C LEU A 94 -3.01 -6.84 -11.90
N LEU A 95 -3.73 -5.72 -11.98
CA LEU A 95 -3.83 -4.78 -10.86
C LEU A 95 -4.39 -5.43 -9.59
N TYR A 96 -5.47 -6.22 -9.72
CA TYR A 96 -6.04 -6.97 -8.60
C TYR A 96 -5.07 -8.01 -8.03
N SER A 97 -4.31 -8.69 -8.91
CA SER A 97 -3.25 -9.61 -8.48
C SER A 97 -2.17 -8.89 -7.65
N LYS A 98 -1.73 -7.70 -8.06
CA LYS A 98 -0.77 -6.90 -7.28
C LYS A 98 -1.32 -6.47 -5.93
N LEU A 99 -2.59 -6.07 -5.86
CA LEU A 99 -3.26 -5.75 -4.61
C LEU A 99 -3.30 -6.97 -3.66
N THR A 100 -3.58 -8.16 -4.19
CA THR A 100 -3.61 -9.41 -3.41
C THR A 100 -2.23 -9.77 -2.86
N ILE A 101 -1.17 -9.60 -3.65
CA ILE A 101 0.21 -9.82 -3.19
C ILE A 101 0.57 -8.83 -2.07
N MET A 102 0.14 -7.57 -2.18
CA MET A 102 0.35 -6.56 -1.13
C MET A 102 -0.35 -6.97 0.17
N LYS A 103 -1.60 -7.45 0.09
CA LYS A 103 -2.33 -8.00 1.24
C LYS A 103 -1.58 -9.15 1.92
N GLN A 104 -1.10 -10.13 1.15
CA GLN A 104 -0.38 -11.29 1.69
C GLN A 104 0.90 -10.87 2.43
N ASN A 105 1.65 -9.90 1.89
CA ASN A 105 2.83 -9.37 2.56
C ASN A 105 2.48 -8.62 3.85
N PHE A 106 1.36 -7.89 3.86
CA PHE A 106 0.87 -7.22 5.07
C PHE A 106 0.49 -8.21 6.18
N GLU A 107 -0.26 -9.25 5.84
CA GLU A 107 -0.66 -10.30 6.79
C GLU A 107 0.56 -11.03 7.35
N HIS A 108 1.54 -11.34 6.49
CA HIS A 108 2.79 -11.96 6.91
C HIS A 108 3.62 -11.07 7.85
N LEU A 109 3.75 -9.78 7.52
CA LEU A 109 4.45 -8.81 8.36
C LEU A 109 3.78 -8.64 9.73
N THR A 110 2.44 -8.55 9.73
CA THR A 110 1.65 -8.46 10.96
C THR A 110 1.88 -9.68 11.86
N ALA A 111 1.90 -10.89 11.28
CA ALA A 111 2.17 -12.10 12.02
C ALA A 111 3.57 -12.10 12.66
N ILE A 112 4.58 -11.58 11.95
CA ILE A 112 5.96 -11.47 12.47
C ILE A 112 6.00 -10.52 13.67
N PHE A 113 5.45 -9.31 13.53
CA PHE A 113 5.49 -8.31 14.60
C PHE A 113 4.65 -8.70 15.82
N HIS A 114 3.58 -9.47 15.67
CA HIS A 114 2.83 -10.01 16.81
C HIS A 114 3.46 -11.28 17.42
N SER A 115 4.47 -11.86 16.78
CA SER A 115 5.17 -13.07 17.27
C SER A 115 6.50 -12.77 17.98
N LEU A 116 6.92 -11.50 18.01
CA LEU A 116 8.08 -10.99 18.75
C LEU A 116 7.70 -10.61 20.19
#